data_AF-A0A7W1UXT1-F1
#
_entry.id   AF-A0A7W1UXT1-F1
#
_cell.length_a   1.000
_cell.length_b   1.000
_cell.length_c   1.000
_cell.angle_alpha   90.00
_cell.angle_beta   90.00
_cell.angle_gamma   90.00
#
_symmetry.space_group_name_H-M   'P 1'
#
loop_
_entity.id
_entity.type
_entity.pdbx_description
1 polymer ?
#
loop_
_entity_poly.entity_id
_entity_poly.type
_entity_poly.pdbx_seq_one_letter_code
_entity_poly.pdbx_strand_id
1 'polypeptide(L)'
;MNYRKKFRIFILKLFSEENQQEVKVVIRETTKVGQHYLLGKLILIICLSILYSIGLGISGVNNFILVSIIAAFLTLIPFLGNLIGMGLAVAFGFIISGDISVLIGILITFTVVQFLESYIFEPFIVGDKVDVQPFFVILAIILGNLVWGVIGMVLAVPILGIINILFNHVEPLKPFGYLFSNEKKKSKKAKD
;
A
#
# COMPACT_ATOMS: atom_id res chain seq x y z
N MET A 1 -9.84 -16.41 -26.23
CA MET A 1 -10.90 -15.38 -26.15
C MET A 1 -10.45 -14.25 -25.23
N ASN A 2 -10.26 -13.03 -25.74
CA ASN A 2 -9.60 -11.96 -24.98
C ASN A 2 -10.63 -11.12 -24.18
N TYR A 3 -11.08 -11.63 -23.03
CA TYR A 3 -12.15 -11.04 -22.19
C TYR A 3 -11.88 -9.58 -21.80
N ARG A 4 -10.61 -9.22 -21.58
CA ARG A 4 -10.18 -7.84 -21.29
C ARG A 4 -10.54 -6.86 -22.41
N LYS A 5 -10.37 -7.28 -23.67
CA LYS A 5 -10.68 -6.46 -24.85
C LYS A 5 -12.20 -6.27 -24.99
N LYS A 6 -12.98 -7.34 -24.80
CA LYS A 6 -14.45 -7.26 -24.82
C LYS A 6 -14.99 -6.31 -23.74
N PHE A 7 -14.51 -6.43 -22.50
CA PHE A 7 -14.94 -5.58 -21.39
C PHE A 7 -14.58 -4.11 -21.61
N ARG A 8 -13.36 -3.82 -22.10
CA ARG A 8 -12.97 -2.45 -22.45
C ARG A 8 -13.86 -1.85 -23.53
N ILE A 9 -14.17 -2.61 -24.58
CA ILE A 9 -15.08 -2.15 -25.65
C ILE A 9 -16.50 -1.95 -25.11
N PHE A 10 -16.97 -2.83 -24.23
CA PHE A 10 -18.27 -2.67 -23.57
C PHE A 10 -18.35 -1.36 -22.79
N ILE A 11 -17.36 -1.04 -21.95
CA ILE A 11 -17.34 0.23 -21.22
C ILE A 11 -17.33 1.41 -22.20
N LEU A 12 -16.52 1.38 -23.25
CA LEU A 12 -16.45 2.47 -24.23
C LEU A 12 -17.79 2.70 -24.95
N LYS A 13 -18.57 1.64 -25.16
CA LYS A 13 -19.90 1.74 -25.78
C LYS A 13 -20.97 2.34 -24.86
N LEU A 14 -20.73 2.43 -23.55
CA LEU A 14 -21.66 3.07 -22.60
C LEU A 14 -21.56 4.60 -22.60
N PHE A 15 -20.52 5.17 -23.22
CA PHE A 15 -20.28 6.61 -23.26
C PHE A 15 -20.32 7.16 -24.69
N SER A 16 -20.63 8.45 -24.83
CA SER A 16 -20.60 9.15 -26.11
C SER A 16 -19.19 9.16 -26.72
N GLU A 17 -19.10 9.22 -28.05
CA GLU A 17 -17.84 9.26 -28.81
C GLU A 17 -16.88 10.36 -28.31
N GLU A 18 -17.44 11.52 -27.95
CA GLU A 18 -16.72 12.67 -27.39
C GLU A 18 -15.97 12.33 -26.09
N ASN A 19 -16.57 11.51 -25.22
CA ASN A 19 -16.00 11.13 -23.93
C ASN A 19 -15.10 9.88 -24.00
N GLN A 20 -15.06 9.17 -25.14
CA GLN A 20 -14.33 7.90 -25.24
C GLN A 20 -12.81 8.06 -25.01
N GLN A 21 -12.23 9.21 -25.35
CA GLN A 21 -10.80 9.45 -25.10
C GLN A 21 -10.52 9.55 -23.59
N GLU A 22 -11.33 10.31 -22.87
CA GLU A 22 -11.23 10.47 -21.41
C GLU A 22 -11.42 9.11 -20.70
N VAL A 23 -12.43 8.35 -21.10
CA VAL A 23 -12.69 7.00 -20.54
C VAL A 23 -11.51 6.05 -20.79
N LYS A 24 -10.86 6.12 -21.96
CA LYS A 24 -9.64 5.32 -22.23
C LYS A 24 -8.50 5.69 -21.27
N VAL A 25 -8.35 6.97 -20.93
CA VAL A 25 -7.35 7.46 -19.98
C VAL A 25 -7.67 6.92 -18.58
N VAL A 26 -8.90 7.11 -18.09
CA VAL A 26 -9.35 6.64 -16.78
C VAL A 26 -9.14 5.14 -16.59
N ILE A 27 -9.54 4.31 -17.58
CA ILE A 27 -9.35 2.86 -17.53
C ILE A 27 -7.87 2.50 -17.42
N ARG A 28 -7.01 3.19 -18.18
CA ARG A 28 -5.57 2.94 -18.19
C ARG A 28 -4.94 3.33 -16.85
N GLU A 29 -5.29 4.48 -16.30
CA GLU A 29 -4.75 4.95 -15.02
C GLU A 29 -5.21 4.06 -13.84
N THR A 30 -6.51 3.76 -13.78
CA THR A 30 -7.10 2.84 -12.80
C THR A 30 -6.42 1.47 -12.80
N THR A 31 -6.23 0.90 -14.00
CA THR A 31 -5.56 -0.39 -14.16
C THR A 31 -4.11 -0.33 -13.67
N LYS A 32 -3.39 0.75 -13.99
CA LYS A 32 -2.00 0.94 -13.56
C LYS A 32 -1.90 1.08 -12.04
N VAL A 33 -2.78 1.85 -11.39
CA VAL A 33 -2.76 2.03 -9.93
C VAL A 33 -2.91 0.68 -9.22
N GLY A 34 -3.93 -0.10 -9.58
CA GLY A 34 -4.15 -1.41 -8.97
C GLY A 34 -2.98 -2.37 -9.21
N GLN A 35 -2.49 -2.48 -10.45
CA GLN A 35 -1.38 -3.36 -10.77
C GLN A 35 -0.09 -2.99 -10.06
N HIS A 36 0.28 -1.70 -10.07
CA HIS A 36 1.50 -1.24 -9.43
C HIS A 36 1.45 -1.36 -7.91
N TYR A 37 0.30 -1.06 -7.29
CA TYR A 37 0.16 -1.20 -5.84
C TYR A 37 0.30 -2.67 -5.41
N LEU A 38 -0.44 -3.58 -6.05
CA LEU A 38 -0.40 -5.00 -5.69
C LEU A 38 0.98 -5.62 -5.95
N LEU A 39 1.57 -5.38 -7.11
CA LEU A 39 2.92 -5.88 -7.42
C LEU A 39 3.97 -5.25 -6.50
N GLY A 40 3.85 -3.94 -6.23
CA GLY A 40 4.75 -3.25 -5.33
C GLY A 40 4.70 -3.81 -3.91
N LYS A 41 3.49 -4.04 -3.36
CA LYS A 41 3.34 -4.66 -2.03
C LYS A 41 3.91 -6.08 -1.98
N LEU A 42 3.76 -6.89 -3.03
CA LEU A 42 4.38 -8.22 -3.09
C LEU A 42 5.91 -8.15 -3.04
N ILE A 43 6.53 -7.25 -3.83
CA ILE A 43 7.98 -7.04 -3.81
C ILE A 43 8.43 -6.56 -2.42
N LEU A 44 7.67 -5.65 -1.82
CA LEU A 44 7.97 -5.09 -0.50
C LEU A 44 7.94 -6.17 0.59
N ILE A 45 6.94 -7.07 0.59
CA ILE A 45 6.91 -8.22 1.53
C ILE A 45 8.17 -9.08 1.39
N ILE A 46 8.59 -9.38 0.15
CA ILE A 46 9.79 -10.20 -0.09
C ILE A 46 11.04 -9.50 0.46
N CYS A 47 11.21 -8.21 0.15
CA CYS A 47 12.33 -7.41 0.66
C CYS A 47 12.33 -7.36 2.19
N LEU A 48 11.20 -7.05 2.81
CA LEU A 48 11.08 -6.96 4.27
C LEU A 48 11.31 -8.30 4.94
N SER A 49 10.80 -9.40 4.39
CA SER A 49 11.02 -10.74 4.93
C SER A 49 12.52 -11.06 5.00
N ILE A 50 13.30 -10.70 3.96
CA ILE A 50 14.75 -10.87 3.97
C ILE A 50 15.41 -10.01 5.05
N LEU A 51 15.05 -8.72 5.12
CA LEU A 51 15.66 -7.79 6.09
C LEU A 51 15.34 -8.15 7.54
N TYR A 52 14.07 -8.47 7.83
CA TYR A 52 13.66 -8.95 9.14
C TYR A 52 14.35 -10.27 9.49
N SER A 53 14.49 -11.20 8.54
CA SER A 53 15.21 -12.47 8.79
C SER A 53 16.67 -12.23 9.19
N ILE A 54 17.36 -11.31 8.51
CA ILE A 54 18.75 -10.97 8.83
C ILE A 54 18.84 -10.36 10.22
N GLY A 55 18.04 -9.33 10.52
CA GLY A 55 18.11 -8.65 11.82
C GLY A 55 17.69 -9.55 13.00
N LEU A 56 16.62 -10.32 12.85
CA LEU A 56 16.15 -11.25 13.88
C LEU A 56 17.10 -12.45 14.06
N GLY A 57 17.72 -12.93 12.97
CA GLY A 57 18.74 -13.97 13.02
C GLY A 57 19.98 -13.52 13.80
N ILE A 58 20.46 -12.30 13.56
CA ILE A 58 21.57 -11.70 14.32
C ILE A 58 21.19 -11.51 15.80
N SER A 59 19.92 -11.18 16.07
CA SER A 59 19.40 -10.99 17.43
C SER A 59 19.23 -12.29 18.23
N GLY A 60 19.49 -13.45 17.63
CA GLY A 60 19.37 -14.75 18.30
C GLY A 60 17.94 -15.23 18.49
N VAL A 61 16.97 -14.70 17.73
CA VAL A 61 15.57 -15.12 17.81
C VAL A 61 15.41 -16.53 17.23
N ASN A 62 14.91 -17.47 18.02
CA ASN A 62 14.56 -18.79 17.52
C ASN A 62 13.39 -18.70 16.52
N ASN A 63 13.43 -19.54 15.47
CA ASN A 63 12.45 -19.50 14.38
C ASN A 63 12.33 -18.14 13.67
N PHE A 64 13.41 -17.35 13.62
CA PHE A 64 13.42 -16.00 13.04
C PHE A 64 12.85 -15.91 11.63
N ILE A 65 13.02 -16.95 10.80
CA ILE A 65 12.48 -17.00 9.42
C ILE A 65 10.95 -17.01 9.41
N LEU A 66 10.33 -17.78 10.31
CA LEU A 66 8.87 -17.86 10.38
C LEU A 66 8.30 -16.53 10.91
N VAL A 67 8.94 -15.97 11.93
CA VAL A 67 8.55 -14.69 12.53
C VAL A 67 8.70 -13.55 11.52
N SER A 68 9.80 -13.50 10.77
CA SER A 68 10.06 -12.47 9.76
C SER A 68 9.07 -12.53 8.60
N ILE A 69 8.71 -13.72 8.13
CA ILE A 69 7.69 -13.90 7.10
C ILE A 69 6.34 -13.39 7.60
N ILE A 70 5.90 -13.81 8.80
CA ILE A 70 4.64 -13.36 9.38
C ILE A 70 4.63 -11.83 9.55
N ALA A 71 5.70 -11.27 10.11
CA ALA A 71 5.85 -9.82 10.29
C ALA A 71 5.79 -9.08 8.94
N ALA A 72 6.50 -9.56 7.92
CA ALA A 72 6.47 -8.98 6.58
C ALA A 72 5.09 -9.08 5.92
N PHE A 73 4.37 -10.19 6.11
CA PHE A 73 2.99 -10.33 5.62
C PHE A 73 2.02 -9.39 6.32
N LEU A 74 2.20 -9.15 7.63
CA LEU A 74 1.35 -8.25 8.40
C LEU A 74 1.45 -6.80 7.89
N THR A 75 2.58 -6.39 7.30
CA THR A 75 2.74 -5.03 6.72
C THR A 75 1.81 -4.75 5.53
N LEU A 76 1.11 -5.77 5.02
CA LEU A 76 -0.03 -5.58 4.11
C LEU A 76 -1.10 -4.70 4.74
N ILE A 77 -1.32 -4.82 6.04
CA ILE A 77 -2.29 -4.03 6.80
C ILE A 77 -1.66 -2.67 7.09
N PRO A 78 -2.08 -1.58 6.43
CA PRO A 78 -1.44 -0.29 6.62
C PRO A 78 -1.56 0.17 8.07
N PHE A 79 -0.48 0.73 8.61
CA PHE A 79 -0.32 1.20 10.00
C PHE A 79 -0.38 0.11 11.09
N LEU A 80 -1.31 -0.84 11.02
CA LEU A 80 -1.48 -1.89 12.03
C LEU A 80 -0.44 -3.01 11.87
N GLY A 81 -0.03 -3.31 10.64
CA GLY A 81 0.86 -4.42 10.34
C GLY A 81 2.17 -4.40 11.10
N ASN A 82 2.83 -3.24 11.13
CA ASN A 82 4.09 -3.05 11.83
C ASN A 82 3.93 -3.13 13.35
N LEU A 83 2.84 -2.58 13.89
CA LEU A 83 2.55 -2.65 15.33
C LEU A 83 2.31 -4.09 15.78
N ILE A 84 1.49 -4.84 15.05
CA ILE A 84 1.20 -6.24 15.35
C ILE A 84 2.46 -7.10 15.14
N GLY A 85 3.19 -6.88 14.04
CA GLY A 85 4.42 -7.61 13.74
C GLY A 85 5.49 -7.43 14.82
N MET A 86 5.70 -6.20 15.28
CA MET A 86 6.62 -5.91 16.38
C MET A 86 6.15 -6.58 17.68
N GLY A 87 4.86 -6.46 18.01
CA GLY A 87 4.29 -7.10 19.20
C GLY A 87 4.46 -8.62 19.20
N LEU A 88 4.22 -9.27 18.06
CA LEU A 88 4.45 -10.70 17.90
C LEU A 88 5.92 -11.06 18.05
N ALA A 89 6.82 -10.33 17.40
CA ALA A 89 8.25 -10.59 17.50
C ALA A 89 8.75 -10.46 18.94
N VAL A 90 8.34 -9.40 19.64
CA VAL A 90 8.64 -9.18 21.07
C VAL A 90 8.09 -10.31 21.94
N ALA A 91 6.83 -10.71 21.72
CA ALA A 91 6.20 -11.79 22.48
C ALA A 91 6.93 -13.13 22.28
N PHE A 92 7.19 -13.52 21.02
CA PHE A 92 7.93 -14.74 20.71
C PHE A 92 9.38 -14.70 21.22
N GLY A 93 10.08 -13.59 21.00
CA GLY A 93 11.45 -13.39 21.44
C GLY A 93 11.58 -13.53 22.95
N PHE A 94 10.69 -12.87 23.71
CA PHE A 94 10.71 -12.93 25.17
C PHE A 94 10.35 -14.31 25.71
N ILE A 95 9.26 -14.91 25.22
CA ILE A 95 8.79 -16.22 25.70
C ILE A 95 9.85 -17.31 25.47
N ILE A 96 10.56 -17.26 24.34
CA ILE A 96 11.47 -18.34 23.95
C ILE A 96 12.88 -18.14 24.53
N SER A 97 13.41 -16.92 24.54
CA SER A 97 14.79 -16.69 24.98
C SER A 97 14.91 -16.33 26.46
N GLY A 98 13.90 -15.64 27.03
CA GLY A 98 13.98 -15.09 28.39
C GLY A 98 15.07 -14.02 28.58
N ASP A 99 15.76 -13.61 27.52
CA ASP A 99 16.90 -12.69 27.58
C ASP A 99 16.52 -11.30 27.04
N ILE A 100 16.83 -10.28 27.85
CA ILE A 100 16.63 -8.88 27.52
C ILE A 100 17.51 -8.44 26.34
N SER A 101 18.66 -9.09 26.12
CA SER A 101 19.54 -8.81 24.98
C SER A 101 18.83 -9.06 23.63
N VAL A 102 18.05 -10.14 23.54
CA VAL A 102 17.27 -10.52 22.35
C VAL A 102 16.16 -9.50 22.08
N LEU A 103 15.49 -9.01 23.13
CA LEU A 103 14.48 -7.96 23.03
C LEU A 103 15.03 -6.66 22.43
N ILE A 104 16.22 -6.26 22.87
CA ILE A 104 16.91 -5.07 22.33
C ILE A 104 17.22 -5.28 20.85
N GLY A 105 17.71 -6.46 20.46
CA GLY A 105 17.97 -6.82 19.07
C GLY A 105 16.71 -6.76 18.18
N ILE A 106 15.58 -7.26 18.68
CA ILE A 106 14.27 -7.17 18.00
C ILE A 106 13.86 -5.72 17.80
N LEU A 107 13.90 -4.90 18.87
CA LEU A 107 13.52 -3.49 18.79
C LEU A 107 14.38 -2.72 17.78
N ILE A 108 15.70 -2.92 17.81
CA ILE A 108 16.63 -2.30 16.86
C ILE A 108 16.31 -2.75 15.44
N THR A 109 16.11 -4.07 15.23
CA THR A 109 15.77 -4.63 13.92
C THR A 109 14.49 -4.01 13.38
N PHE A 110 13.40 -4.01 14.15
CA PHE A 110 12.13 -3.45 13.71
C PHE A 110 12.22 -1.96 13.43
N THR A 111 12.92 -1.21 14.27
CA THR A 111 13.13 0.22 14.08
C THR A 111 13.87 0.48 12.76
N VAL A 112 15.02 -0.16 12.55
CA VAL A 112 15.84 0.03 11.34
C VAL A 112 15.07 -0.39 10.09
N VAL A 113 14.43 -1.56 10.11
CA VAL A 113 13.68 -2.05 8.95
C VAL A 113 12.47 -1.15 8.66
N GLN A 114 11.78 -0.63 9.67
CA GLN A 114 10.67 0.30 9.50
C GLN A 114 11.15 1.64 8.91
N PHE A 115 12.31 2.15 9.31
CA PHE A 115 12.91 3.32 8.68
C PHE A 115 13.23 3.06 7.20
N LEU A 116 13.84 1.93 6.89
CA LEU A 116 14.11 1.56 5.50
C LEU A 116 12.81 1.39 4.70
N GLU A 117 11.78 0.78 5.30
CA GLU A 117 10.47 0.60 4.70
C GLU A 117 9.87 1.96 4.32
N SER A 118 9.65 2.83 5.30
CA SER A 118 8.91 4.08 5.10
C SER A 118 9.66 5.11 4.25
N TYR A 119 11.00 5.18 4.36
CA TYR A 119 11.77 6.23 3.69
C TYR A 119 12.41 5.79 2.37
N ILE A 120 12.66 4.49 2.17
CA ILE A 120 13.37 3.98 0.98
C ILE A 120 12.46 3.07 0.17
N PHE A 121 11.98 1.97 0.75
CA PHE A 121 11.25 0.95 0.00
C PHE A 121 9.88 1.41 -0.45
N GLU A 122 9.10 2.03 0.43
CA GLU A 122 7.73 2.46 0.10
C GLU A 122 7.73 3.51 -1.03
N PRO A 123 8.58 4.57 -1.01
CA PRO A 123 8.69 5.49 -2.13
C PRO A 123 9.25 4.87 -3.41
N PHE A 124 10.20 3.93 -3.32
CA PHE A 124 10.85 3.36 -4.49
C PHE A 124 10.00 2.28 -5.18
N ILE A 125 9.32 1.45 -4.39
CA ILE A 125 8.58 0.27 -4.87
C ILE A 125 7.11 0.62 -5.15
N VAL A 126 6.44 1.28 -4.20
CA VAL A 126 5.01 1.62 -4.30
C VAL A 126 4.84 3.01 -4.91
N GLY A 127 5.66 3.97 -4.47
CA GLY A 127 5.75 5.33 -5.00
C GLY A 127 4.51 6.20 -4.78
N ASP A 128 4.57 7.43 -5.29
CA ASP A 128 3.55 8.49 -5.17
C ASP A 128 2.34 8.27 -6.12
N LYS A 129 1.94 7.00 -6.27
CA LYS A 129 0.97 6.57 -7.30
C LYS A 129 -0.47 6.79 -6.88
N VAL A 130 -0.73 6.88 -5.57
CA VAL A 130 -2.02 7.27 -5.02
C VAL A 130 -1.86 8.69 -4.49
N ASP A 131 -2.12 9.66 -5.37
CA ASP A 131 -2.05 11.08 -5.06
C ASP A 131 -3.26 11.46 -4.20
N VAL A 132 -3.26 11.04 -2.94
CA VAL A 132 -4.37 11.24 -2.01
C VAL A 132 -3.86 11.67 -0.64
N GLN A 133 -4.56 12.60 0.01
CA GLN A 133 -4.19 13.09 1.34
C GLN A 133 -4.23 11.98 2.39
N PRO A 134 -3.25 11.94 3.34
CA PRO A 134 -3.18 10.91 4.38
C PRO A 134 -4.47 10.77 5.20
N PHE A 135 -5.20 11.86 5.43
CA PHE A 135 -6.48 11.85 6.12
C PHE A 135 -7.50 10.91 5.45
N PHE A 136 -7.69 11.04 4.13
CA PHE A 136 -8.62 10.20 3.38
C PHE A 136 -8.13 8.75 3.28
N VAL A 137 -6.81 8.53 3.27
CA VAL A 137 -6.23 7.18 3.31
C VAL A 137 -6.60 6.48 4.61
N ILE A 138 -6.43 7.13 5.77
CA ILE A 138 -6.81 6.58 7.07
C ILE A 138 -8.31 6.30 7.12
N LEU A 139 -9.14 7.26 6.65
CA LEU A 139 -10.59 7.08 6.60
C LEU A 139 -10.99 5.88 5.73
N ALA A 140 -10.38 5.73 4.55
CA ALA A 140 -10.64 4.62 3.66
C ALA A 140 -10.22 3.28 4.26
N ILE A 141 -9.13 3.23 5.04
CA ILE A 141 -8.70 2.02 5.74
C ILE A 141 -9.71 1.63 6.82
N ILE A 142 -10.21 2.59 7.60
CA ILE A 142 -11.24 2.35 8.62
C ILE A 142 -12.51 1.82 7.96
N LEU A 143 -12.98 2.48 6.89
CA LEU A 143 -14.16 2.03 6.15
C LEU A 143 -13.96 0.66 5.50
N GLY A 144 -12.77 0.40 4.94
CA GLY A 144 -12.40 -0.89 4.38
C GLY A 144 -12.46 -2.00 5.44
N ASN A 145 -11.96 -1.74 6.64
CA ASN A 145 -12.07 -2.66 7.77
C ASN A 145 -13.52 -2.98 8.12
N LEU A 146 -14.40 -1.98 8.11
CA LEU A 146 -15.82 -2.18 8.45
C LEU A 146 -16.56 -2.99 7.37
N VAL A 147 -16.20 -2.84 6.10
CA VAL A 147 -16.87 -3.53 4.99
C VAL A 147 -16.36 -4.98 4.82
N TRP A 148 -15.05 -5.19 4.87
CA TRP A 148 -14.42 -6.48 4.54
C TRP A 148 -13.25 -6.86 5.44
N GLY A 149 -13.13 -6.23 6.61
CA GLY A 149 -12.05 -6.50 7.56
C GLY A 149 -10.68 -6.21 6.96
N VAL A 150 -9.72 -7.07 7.29
CA VAL A 150 -8.32 -6.94 6.88
C VAL A 150 -8.18 -6.79 5.36
N ILE A 151 -8.94 -7.56 4.56
CA ILE A 151 -8.87 -7.49 3.11
C ILE A 151 -9.28 -6.09 2.61
N GLY A 152 -10.32 -5.51 3.20
CA GLY A 152 -10.76 -4.16 2.87
C GLY A 152 -9.72 -3.10 3.24
N MET A 153 -8.98 -3.28 4.34
CA MET A 153 -7.87 -2.39 4.72
C MET A 153 -6.74 -2.39 3.69
N VAL A 154 -6.35 -3.58 3.19
CA VAL A 154 -5.29 -3.73 2.18
C VAL A 154 -5.69 -3.06 0.86
N LEU A 155 -6.97 -3.21 0.47
CA LEU A 155 -7.52 -2.68 -0.77
C LEU A 155 -7.95 -1.21 -0.68
N ALA A 156 -8.01 -0.63 0.52
CA ALA A 156 -8.46 0.75 0.72
C ALA A 156 -7.63 1.75 -0.10
N VAL A 157 -6.30 1.63 -0.05
CA VAL A 157 -5.37 2.54 -0.75
C VAL A 157 -5.55 2.51 -2.27
N PRO A 158 -5.51 1.35 -2.97
CA PRO A 158 -5.72 1.33 -4.42
C PRO A 158 -7.14 1.73 -4.82
N ILE A 159 -8.17 1.36 -4.04
CA ILE A 159 -9.55 1.77 -4.31
C ILE A 159 -9.68 3.29 -4.21
N LEU A 160 -9.11 3.90 -3.17
CA LEU A 160 -9.13 5.34 -2.97
C LEU A 160 -8.40 6.08 -4.11
N GLY A 161 -7.27 5.53 -4.58
CA GLY A 161 -6.57 6.07 -5.75
C GLY A 161 -7.43 6.02 -7.03
N ILE A 162 -8.18 4.95 -7.24
CA ILE A 162 -9.11 4.82 -8.37
C ILE A 162 -10.25 5.82 -8.25
N ILE A 163 -10.81 6.00 -7.06
CA ILE A 163 -11.86 7.00 -6.79
C ILE A 163 -11.33 8.41 -7.09
N ASN A 164 -10.12 8.75 -6.65
CA ASN A 164 -9.54 10.06 -6.91
C ASN A 164 -9.29 10.29 -8.42
N ILE A 165 -8.89 9.27 -9.18
CA ILE A 165 -8.80 9.35 -10.64
C ILE A 165 -10.17 9.69 -11.23
N LEU A 166 -11.23 8.98 -10.81
CA LEU A 166 -12.59 9.23 -11.29
C LEU A 166 -13.06 10.66 -10.97
N PHE A 167 -12.83 11.14 -9.76
CA PHE A 167 -13.20 12.51 -9.36
C PHE A 167 -12.52 13.57 -10.22
N ASN A 168 -11.26 13.36 -10.60
CA ASN A 168 -10.53 14.33 -11.42
C ASN A 168 -10.93 14.35 -12.91
N HIS A 169 -11.48 13.25 -13.43
CA HIS A 169 -11.88 13.14 -14.85
C HIS A 169 -13.37 13.40 -15.09
N VAL A 170 -14.20 13.44 -14.03
CA VAL A 170 -15.63 13.75 -14.12
C VAL A 170 -15.86 15.20 -13.68
N GLU A 171 -16.26 16.05 -14.62
CA GLU A 171 -16.48 17.50 -14.42
C GLU A 171 -17.17 17.88 -13.10
N PRO A 172 -18.37 17.35 -12.77
CA PRO A 172 -19.06 17.71 -11.52
C PRO A 172 -18.36 17.22 -10.24
N LEU A 173 -17.41 16.27 -10.35
CA LEU A 173 -16.70 15.69 -9.22
C LEU A 173 -15.29 16.26 -9.01
N LYS A 174 -14.81 17.11 -9.93
CA LYS A 174 -13.50 17.77 -9.85
C LYS A 174 -13.25 18.49 -8.51
N PRO A 175 -14.23 19.17 -7.87
CA PRO A 175 -14.01 19.77 -6.55
C PRO A 175 -13.63 18.75 -5.46
N PHE A 176 -14.21 17.55 -5.49
CA PHE A 176 -13.84 16.47 -4.57
C PHE A 176 -12.46 15.93 -4.89
N GLY A 177 -12.12 15.79 -6.18
CA GLY A 177 -10.78 15.39 -6.61
C GLY A 177 -9.70 16.37 -6.12
N TYR A 178 -9.98 17.67 -6.13
CA TYR A 178 -9.08 18.68 -5.58
C TYR A 178 -8.89 18.56 -4.06
N LEU A 179 -9.97 18.31 -3.31
CA LEU A 179 -9.89 18.09 -1.87
C LEU A 179 -9.09 16.82 -1.53
N PHE A 180 -9.25 15.76 -2.32
CA PHE A 180 -8.64 14.47 -2.05
C PHE A 180 -7.16 14.43 -2.46
N SER A 181 -6.74 15.22 -3.45
CA SER A 181 -5.37 15.17 -4.00
C SER A 181 -4.34 15.88 -3.12
N ASN A 182 -3.07 15.45 -3.17
CA ASN A 182 -1.99 16.16 -2.48
C ASN A 182 -1.52 17.35 -3.34
N GLU A 183 -1.40 18.54 -2.75
CA GLU A 183 -1.10 19.80 -3.47
C GLU A 183 0.20 19.77 -4.30
N LYS A 184 1.14 18.87 -3.96
CA LYS A 184 2.50 18.82 -4.53
C LYS A 184 2.55 18.58 -6.05
N LYS A 185 1.54 17.98 -6.67
CA LYS A 185 1.57 17.66 -8.12
C LYS A 185 1.13 18.81 -9.03
N LYS A 186 0.38 19.81 -8.54
CA LYS A 186 -0.05 20.97 -9.34
C LYS A 186 1.12 21.88 -9.75
N SER A 187 2.17 21.97 -8.92
CA SER A 187 3.35 22.80 -9.25
C SER A 187 4.17 22.29 -10.45
N LYS A 188 4.04 21.01 -10.84
CA LYS A 188 4.77 20.45 -11.99
C LYS A 188 4.02 20.65 -13.31
N LYS A 189 2.69 20.46 -13.32
CA LYS A 189 1.84 20.70 -14.51
C LYS A 189 1.65 22.19 -14.86
N ALA A 190 1.91 23.12 -13.94
CA ALA A 190 1.85 24.56 -14.20
C ALA A 190 3.17 25.15 -14.75
N LYS A 191 4.22 24.33 -14.86
CA LYS A 191 5.56 24.73 -15.34
C LYS A 191 5.99 24.06 -16.65
N ASP A 192 5.17 23.15 -17.19
CA ASP A 192 5.39 22.46 -18.47
C ASP A 192 4.32 22.87 -19.49
#